data_AF-A0A1U9JTF7-F1
#
_entry.id   AF-A0A1U9JTF7-F1
#
_cell.length_a   1.000
_cell.length_b   1.000
_cell.length_c   1.000
_cell.angle_alpha   90.00
_cell.angle_beta   90.00
_cell.angle_gamma   90.00
#
_symmetry.space_group_name_H-M   'P 1'
#
loop_
_entity.id
_entity.type
_entity.pdbx_description
1 polymer ?
#
loop_
_entity_poly.entity_id
_entity_poly.type
_entity_poly.pdbx_seq_one_letter_code
_entity_poly.pdbx_strand_id
1 'polypeptide(L)'
;MAPRVAVLGCGYWGSNHIRTLKSLGALVAVSDANPDRAEGFAAEHDVEAIPVDKLFTRKDIDALVLALPPQFHAENAIRAIENSKDVLVEKPIALNVADAEREVKAAHDKGRIFMVGHVLRFHPAFEKLLELVNSGDLGEVRYIHSHRLGLGKFHTESDALWDLAPHDLSMILALTGCEPSEVRGEGAAIIDQLSDFAHVYMTFPNGLRSHLVASRLNPYRERRLTVVGTKAMAVFDDVEPWERKLAVYRFSVWQDNGQWAFTADEPDYIPVKEGLPLTRELQHFLHCIETREEPRTNGAEAIAVLKILTAGSVSHTKPKS
;
A
#
# COMPACT_ATOMS: atom_id res chain seq x y z
N MET A 1 -23.76 16.23 -2.24
CA MET A 1 -23.82 15.49 -0.96
C MET A 1 -22.64 14.56 -0.94
N ALA A 2 -21.93 14.44 0.18
CA ALA A 2 -20.80 13.53 0.28
C ALA A 2 -21.25 12.08 -0.02
N PRO A 3 -20.42 11.24 -0.67
CA PRO A 3 -20.73 9.83 -0.89
C PRO A 3 -21.03 9.10 0.42
N ARG A 4 -22.03 8.23 0.41
CA ARG A 4 -22.45 7.45 1.58
C ARG A 4 -21.70 6.13 1.59
N VAL A 5 -20.78 5.98 2.53
CA VAL A 5 -19.86 4.84 2.59
C VAL A 5 -20.23 3.95 3.77
N ALA A 6 -20.22 2.64 3.55
CA ALA A 6 -20.28 1.67 4.62
C ALA A 6 -18.99 0.86 4.72
N VAL A 7 -18.65 0.42 5.93
CA VAL A 7 -17.46 -0.41 6.18
C VAL A 7 -17.88 -1.84 6.44
N LEU A 8 -17.34 -2.78 5.66
CA LEU A 8 -17.48 -4.21 5.88
C LEU A 8 -16.17 -4.76 6.47
N GLY A 9 -16.24 -5.22 7.71
CA GLY A 9 -15.11 -5.62 8.54
C GLY A 9 -14.81 -4.54 9.59
N CYS A 10 -15.08 -4.85 10.85
CA CYS A 10 -14.90 -3.97 12.02
C CYS A 10 -13.67 -4.37 12.85
N GLY A 11 -12.68 -5.03 12.23
CA GLY A 11 -11.41 -5.40 12.87
C GLY A 11 -10.47 -4.20 13.09
N TYR A 12 -9.18 -4.47 13.31
CA TYR A 12 -8.19 -3.43 13.57
C TYR A 12 -8.19 -2.31 12.52
N TRP A 13 -8.06 -2.66 11.23
CA TRP A 13 -8.09 -1.69 10.14
C TRP A 13 -9.49 -1.13 9.90
N GLY A 14 -10.53 -1.96 10.03
CA GLY A 14 -11.93 -1.53 9.98
C GLY A 14 -12.23 -0.38 10.92
N SER A 15 -11.79 -0.47 12.18
CA SER A 15 -11.97 0.59 13.18
C SER A 15 -11.35 1.94 12.77
N ASN A 16 -10.21 1.90 12.06
CA ASN A 16 -9.54 3.11 11.56
C ASN A 16 -10.33 3.74 10.41
N HIS A 17 -10.85 2.93 9.49
CA HIS A 17 -11.73 3.38 8.40
C HIS A 17 -13.03 3.98 8.95
N ILE A 18 -13.68 3.29 9.89
CA ILE A 18 -14.92 3.73 10.54
C ILE A 18 -14.73 5.12 11.18
N ARG A 19 -13.73 5.26 12.05
CA ARG A 19 -13.45 6.54 12.74
C ARG A 19 -13.15 7.67 11.75
N THR A 20 -12.38 7.38 10.69
CA THR A 20 -11.97 8.39 9.71
C THR A 20 -13.12 8.77 8.78
N LEU A 21 -13.91 7.82 8.29
CA LEU A 21 -15.10 8.11 7.48
C LEU A 21 -16.16 8.86 8.29
N LYS A 22 -16.31 8.58 9.59
CA LYS A 22 -17.21 9.33 10.47
C LYS A 22 -16.74 10.78 10.62
N SER A 23 -15.44 11.02 10.82
CA SER A 23 -14.93 12.40 10.92
C SER A 23 -15.03 13.18 9.60
N LEU A 24 -15.03 12.48 8.46
CA LEU A 24 -15.28 13.05 7.14
C LEU A 24 -16.78 13.21 6.81
N GLY A 25 -17.68 12.74 7.68
CA GLY A 25 -19.14 12.82 7.48
C GLY A 25 -19.68 11.89 6.38
N ALA A 26 -18.92 10.87 5.99
CA ALA A 26 -19.27 9.95 4.90
C ALA A 26 -19.77 8.57 5.37
N LEU A 27 -19.50 8.20 6.63
CA LEU A 27 -19.92 6.91 7.18
C LEU A 27 -21.44 6.85 7.41
N VAL A 28 -22.12 5.86 6.81
CA VAL A 28 -23.56 5.63 7.02
C VAL A 28 -23.91 4.30 7.70
N ALA A 29 -23.04 3.29 7.56
CA ALA A 29 -23.27 1.98 8.16
C ALA A 29 -21.98 1.19 8.37
N VAL A 30 -22.05 0.19 9.25
CA VAL A 30 -20.99 -0.77 9.49
C VAL A 30 -21.54 -2.19 9.46
N SER A 31 -20.70 -3.15 9.12
CA SER A 31 -21.03 -4.57 9.08
C SER A 31 -19.81 -5.40 9.46
N ASP A 32 -20.02 -6.52 10.15
CA ASP A 32 -18.97 -7.50 10.47
C ASP A 32 -19.62 -8.89 10.54
N ALA A 33 -18.81 -9.95 10.38
CA ALA A 33 -19.28 -11.31 10.58
C ALA A 33 -19.64 -11.59 12.06
N ASN A 34 -19.06 -10.83 12.99
CA ASN A 34 -19.46 -10.76 14.39
C ASN A 34 -20.46 -9.59 14.60
N PRO A 35 -21.76 -9.88 14.82
CA PRO A 35 -22.79 -8.86 14.99
C PRO A 35 -22.52 -7.92 16.17
N ASP A 36 -22.11 -8.46 17.32
CA ASP A 36 -21.84 -7.68 18.54
C ASP A 36 -20.74 -6.63 18.29
N ARG A 37 -19.74 -6.97 17.47
CA ARG A 37 -18.68 -6.04 17.08
C ARG A 37 -19.22 -4.91 16.20
N ALA A 38 -20.05 -5.23 15.21
CA ALA A 38 -20.67 -4.23 14.35
C ALA A 38 -21.60 -3.30 15.15
N GLU A 39 -22.41 -3.86 16.04
CA GLU A 39 -23.31 -3.13 16.94
C GLU A 39 -22.56 -2.17 17.87
N GLY A 40 -21.41 -2.60 18.42
CA GLY A 40 -20.55 -1.75 19.23
C GLY A 40 -20.08 -0.49 18.49
N PHE A 41 -19.52 -0.65 17.28
CA PHE A 41 -19.07 0.48 16.47
C PHE A 41 -20.23 1.35 15.96
N ALA A 42 -21.36 0.73 15.62
CA ALA A 42 -22.56 1.44 15.20
C ALA A 42 -23.06 2.37 16.31
N ALA A 43 -23.11 1.88 17.55
CA ALA A 43 -23.50 2.67 18.72
C ALA A 43 -22.46 3.76 19.04
N GLU A 44 -21.16 3.45 18.99
CA GLU A 44 -20.08 4.42 19.26
C GLU A 44 -20.10 5.59 18.27
N HIS A 45 -20.37 5.30 16.99
CA HIS A 45 -20.30 6.29 15.92
C HIS A 45 -21.66 6.79 15.44
N ASP A 46 -22.78 6.43 16.09
CA ASP A 46 -24.13 6.84 15.71
C ASP A 46 -24.41 6.61 14.22
N VAL A 47 -24.32 5.33 13.82
CA VAL A 47 -24.60 4.82 12.45
C VAL A 47 -25.34 3.47 12.53
N GLU A 48 -25.80 2.93 11.40
CA GLU A 48 -26.52 1.65 11.37
C GLU A 48 -25.55 0.45 11.37
N ALA A 49 -25.81 -0.57 12.20
CA ALA A 49 -25.23 -1.90 12.02
C ALA A 49 -26.12 -2.69 11.05
N ILE A 50 -25.58 -3.07 9.89
CA ILE A 50 -26.33 -3.78 8.83
C ILE A 50 -25.79 -5.19 8.70
N PRO A 51 -26.64 -6.24 8.67
CA PRO A 51 -26.20 -7.59 8.36
C PRO A 51 -25.56 -7.67 6.97
N VAL A 52 -24.45 -8.41 6.85
CA VAL A 52 -23.63 -8.53 5.62
C VAL A 52 -24.49 -8.76 4.37
N ASP A 53 -25.45 -9.68 4.42
CA ASP A 53 -26.27 -10.01 3.24
C ASP A 53 -27.19 -8.90 2.75
N LYS A 54 -27.56 -7.97 3.64
CA LYS A 54 -28.39 -6.82 3.29
C LYS A 54 -27.54 -5.64 2.82
N LEU A 55 -26.29 -5.55 3.27
CA LEU A 55 -25.40 -4.41 3.02
C LEU A 55 -25.28 -4.06 1.53
N PHE A 56 -25.06 -5.06 0.68
CA PHE A 56 -24.80 -4.86 -0.75
C PHE A 56 -25.99 -4.28 -1.52
N THR A 57 -27.23 -4.57 -1.12
CA THR A 57 -28.44 -4.20 -1.88
C THR A 57 -29.07 -2.88 -1.43
N ARG A 58 -28.57 -2.29 -0.33
CA ARG A 58 -29.07 -1.02 0.24
C ARG A 58 -28.84 0.15 -0.72
N LYS A 59 -29.92 0.81 -1.14
CA LYS A 59 -29.87 1.96 -2.10
C LYS A 59 -29.33 3.24 -1.47
N ASP A 60 -29.25 3.27 -0.15
CA ASP A 60 -28.74 4.37 0.63
C ASP A 60 -27.22 4.32 0.91
N ILE A 61 -26.53 3.36 0.30
CA ILE A 61 -25.08 3.20 0.34
C ILE A 61 -24.54 3.33 -1.08
N ASP A 62 -23.58 4.23 -1.29
CA ASP A 62 -22.98 4.48 -2.61
C ASP A 62 -21.70 3.65 -2.80
N ALA A 63 -20.95 3.42 -1.72
CA ALA A 63 -19.67 2.71 -1.76
C ALA A 63 -19.41 1.85 -0.52
N LEU A 64 -18.53 0.85 -0.67
CA LEU A 64 -18.05 0.01 0.42
C LEU A 64 -16.54 0.11 0.61
N VAL A 65 -16.11 0.20 1.87
CA VAL A 65 -14.74 -0.13 2.27
C VAL A 65 -14.71 -1.57 2.78
N LEU A 66 -13.91 -2.42 2.16
CA LEU A 66 -13.73 -3.82 2.54
C LEU A 66 -12.45 -3.94 3.37
N ALA A 67 -12.61 -3.98 4.69
CA ALA A 67 -11.52 -4.18 5.66
C ALA A 67 -11.57 -5.62 6.22
N LEU A 68 -11.49 -6.58 5.31
CA LEU A 68 -11.66 -8.00 5.58
C LEU A 68 -10.31 -8.74 5.59
N PRO A 69 -10.28 -10.00 6.04
CA PRO A 69 -9.18 -10.90 5.70
C PRO A 69 -9.07 -11.07 4.16
N PRO A 70 -7.85 -11.15 3.58
CA PRO A 70 -7.66 -11.07 2.13
C PRO A 70 -8.36 -12.17 1.30
N GLN A 71 -8.58 -13.35 1.88
CA GLN A 71 -9.32 -14.44 1.25
C GLN A 71 -10.78 -14.08 0.91
N PHE A 72 -11.33 -13.05 1.55
CA PHE A 72 -12.71 -12.60 1.34
C PHE A 72 -12.82 -11.37 0.44
N HIS A 73 -11.71 -10.78 -0.02
CA HIS A 73 -11.73 -9.55 -0.80
C HIS A 73 -12.45 -9.72 -2.14
N ALA A 74 -11.98 -10.63 -3.00
CA ALA A 74 -12.49 -10.75 -4.37
C ALA A 74 -13.99 -11.02 -4.45
N GLU A 75 -14.50 -11.97 -3.67
CA GLU A 75 -15.93 -12.30 -3.68
C GLU A 75 -16.80 -11.13 -3.20
N ASN A 76 -16.40 -10.44 -2.12
CA ASN A 76 -17.17 -9.33 -1.59
C ASN A 76 -17.05 -8.08 -2.46
N ALA A 77 -15.90 -7.83 -3.08
CA ALA A 77 -15.69 -6.75 -4.04
C ALA A 77 -16.58 -6.94 -5.26
N ILE A 78 -16.54 -8.12 -5.89
CA ILE A 78 -17.39 -8.45 -7.05
C ILE A 78 -18.87 -8.32 -6.68
N ARG A 79 -19.30 -8.86 -5.53
CA ARG A 79 -20.69 -8.75 -5.06
C ARG A 79 -21.12 -7.29 -4.88
N ALA A 80 -20.25 -6.43 -4.35
CA ALA A 80 -20.52 -5.00 -4.20
C ALA A 80 -20.66 -4.31 -5.56
N ILE A 81 -19.72 -4.56 -6.46
CA ILE A 81 -19.68 -4.00 -7.82
C ILE A 81 -20.93 -4.40 -8.62
N GLU A 82 -21.35 -5.67 -8.54
CA GLU A 82 -22.57 -6.18 -9.18
C GLU A 82 -23.83 -5.46 -8.67
N ASN A 83 -23.81 -5.01 -7.41
CA ASN A 83 -24.86 -4.19 -6.81
C ASN A 83 -24.59 -2.67 -6.96
N SER A 84 -23.82 -2.30 -7.98
CA SER A 84 -23.53 -0.91 -8.38
C SER A 84 -22.81 -0.07 -7.33
N LYS A 85 -22.06 -0.70 -6.41
CA LYS A 85 -21.24 0.00 -5.42
C LYS A 85 -19.85 0.33 -5.97
N ASP A 86 -19.35 1.50 -5.60
CA ASP A 86 -17.93 1.80 -5.67
C ASP A 86 -17.21 1.10 -4.50
N VAL A 87 -15.94 0.72 -4.66
CA VAL A 87 -15.25 -0.13 -3.68
C VAL A 87 -13.83 0.37 -3.40
N LEU A 88 -13.48 0.43 -2.10
CA LEU A 88 -12.11 0.43 -1.63
C LEU A 88 -11.82 -0.91 -0.94
N VAL A 89 -10.79 -1.62 -1.39
CA VAL A 89 -10.39 -2.92 -0.82
C VAL A 89 -9.08 -2.76 -0.06
N GLU A 90 -9.01 -3.25 1.17
CA GLU A 90 -7.75 -3.30 1.91
C GLU A 90 -6.69 -4.17 1.21
N LYS A 91 -5.41 -3.94 1.53
CA LYS A 91 -4.31 -4.69 0.91
C LYS A 91 -4.02 -6.01 1.66
N PRO A 92 -3.53 -7.06 0.96
CA PRO A 92 -3.43 -7.16 -0.49
C PRO A 92 -4.81 -7.29 -1.15
N ILE A 93 -4.91 -6.84 -2.40
CA ILE A 93 -6.15 -6.86 -3.20
C ILE A 93 -6.80 -8.26 -3.22
N ALA A 94 -5.98 -9.31 -3.41
CA ALA A 94 -6.38 -10.71 -3.32
C ALA A 94 -5.17 -11.58 -2.95
N LEU A 95 -5.39 -12.89 -2.77
CA LEU A 95 -4.31 -13.87 -2.51
C LEU A 95 -3.67 -14.46 -3.78
N ASN A 96 -4.24 -14.19 -4.95
CA ASN A 96 -3.68 -14.63 -6.23
C ASN A 96 -4.08 -13.67 -7.36
N VAL A 97 -3.28 -13.67 -8.43
CA VAL A 97 -3.44 -12.75 -9.58
C VAL A 97 -4.78 -12.94 -10.28
N ALA A 98 -5.24 -14.18 -10.43
CA ALA A 98 -6.50 -14.47 -11.13
C ALA A 98 -7.70 -13.82 -10.41
N ASP A 99 -7.75 -13.89 -9.09
CA ASP A 99 -8.81 -13.27 -8.29
C ASP A 99 -8.77 -11.74 -8.38
N ALA A 100 -7.58 -11.15 -8.29
CA ALA A 100 -7.39 -9.71 -8.48
C ALA A 100 -7.84 -9.25 -9.88
N GLU A 101 -7.53 -10.02 -10.93
CA GLU A 101 -7.98 -9.72 -12.29
C GLU A 101 -9.52 -9.79 -12.41
N ARG A 102 -10.18 -10.75 -11.73
CA ARG A 102 -11.64 -10.88 -11.75
C ARG A 102 -12.34 -9.66 -11.14
N GLU A 103 -11.90 -9.19 -9.98
CA GLU A 103 -12.52 -8.04 -9.31
C GLU A 103 -12.28 -6.72 -10.07
N VAL A 104 -11.07 -6.50 -10.59
CA VAL A 104 -10.73 -5.30 -11.37
C VAL A 104 -11.51 -5.29 -12.69
N LYS A 105 -11.61 -6.45 -13.36
CA LYS A 105 -12.44 -6.57 -14.57
C LYS A 105 -13.91 -6.28 -14.28
N ALA A 106 -14.45 -6.81 -13.18
CA ALA A 106 -15.83 -6.54 -12.79
C ALA A 106 -16.08 -5.03 -12.59
N ALA A 107 -15.16 -4.33 -11.92
CA ALA A 107 -15.28 -2.89 -11.71
C ALA A 107 -15.23 -2.11 -13.03
N HIS A 108 -14.29 -2.46 -13.91
CA HIS A 108 -14.16 -1.87 -15.24
C HIS A 108 -15.45 -2.06 -16.06
N ASP A 109 -15.95 -3.29 -16.16
CA ASP A 109 -17.13 -3.63 -16.95
C ASP A 109 -18.41 -2.95 -16.43
N LYS A 110 -18.47 -2.65 -15.13
CA LYS A 110 -19.58 -1.93 -14.49
C LYS A 110 -19.34 -0.42 -14.36
N GLY A 111 -18.19 0.08 -14.83
CA GLY A 111 -17.78 1.47 -14.67
C GLY A 111 -17.86 1.95 -13.21
N ARG A 112 -17.39 1.13 -12.27
CA ARG A 112 -17.33 1.44 -10.83
C ARG A 112 -15.93 1.90 -10.44
N ILE A 113 -15.85 2.79 -9.46
CA ILE A 113 -14.58 3.16 -8.83
C ILE A 113 -14.08 1.98 -8.02
N PHE A 114 -12.83 1.59 -8.29
CA PHE A 114 -12.14 0.52 -7.61
C PHE A 114 -10.77 1.00 -7.14
N MET A 115 -10.60 1.05 -5.83
CA MET A 115 -9.40 1.55 -5.18
C MET A 115 -8.84 0.51 -4.22
N VAL A 116 -7.51 0.45 -4.09
CA VAL A 116 -6.84 -0.43 -3.14
C VAL A 116 -6.17 0.39 -2.04
N GLY A 117 -6.24 -0.11 -0.81
CA GLY A 117 -5.73 0.46 0.43
C GLY A 117 -4.20 0.51 0.53
N HIS A 118 -3.52 1.03 -0.49
CA HIS A 118 -2.07 1.28 -0.47
C HIS A 118 -1.76 2.62 0.20
N VAL A 119 -2.16 2.77 1.45
CA VAL A 119 -2.20 4.04 2.20
C VAL A 119 -0.92 4.88 2.17
N LEU A 120 0.27 4.27 2.08
CA LEU A 120 1.54 5.02 1.99
C LEU A 120 1.70 5.83 0.70
N ARG A 121 0.95 5.50 -0.37
CA ARG A 121 0.83 6.34 -1.57
C ARG A 121 0.19 7.69 -1.32
N PHE A 122 -0.43 7.88 -0.15
CA PHE A 122 -1.05 9.12 0.31
C PHE A 122 -0.28 9.77 1.46
N HIS A 123 0.90 9.25 1.82
CA HIS A 123 1.75 9.89 2.81
C HIS A 123 2.35 11.18 2.21
N PRO A 124 2.20 12.35 2.85
CA PRO A 124 2.69 13.63 2.30
C PRO A 124 4.17 13.62 1.93
N ALA A 125 5.01 12.98 2.74
CA ALA A 125 6.44 12.80 2.43
C ALA A 125 6.69 11.95 1.18
N PHE A 126 5.89 10.91 0.94
CA PHE A 126 6.02 10.10 -0.26
C PHE A 126 5.53 10.86 -1.51
N GLU A 127 4.42 11.59 -1.41
CA GLU A 127 3.95 12.44 -2.51
C GLU A 127 5.02 13.47 -2.87
N LYS A 128 5.66 14.08 -1.87
CA LYS A 128 6.75 15.03 -2.10
C LYS A 128 7.98 14.37 -2.74
N LEU A 129 8.34 13.16 -2.30
CA LEU A 129 9.40 12.37 -2.94
C LEU A 129 9.08 12.09 -4.41
N LEU A 130 7.84 11.72 -4.73
CA LEU A 130 7.39 11.48 -6.10
C LEU A 130 7.46 12.76 -6.94
N GLU A 131 7.10 13.92 -6.39
CA GLU A 131 7.28 15.23 -7.06
C GLU A 131 8.76 15.52 -7.39
N LEU A 132 9.68 15.25 -6.46
CA LEU A 132 11.12 15.45 -6.67
C LEU A 132 11.68 14.54 -7.77
N VAL A 133 11.19 13.29 -7.84
CA VAL A 133 11.53 12.38 -8.93
C VAL A 133 10.99 12.89 -10.26
N ASN A 134 9.71 13.25 -10.32
CA ASN A 134 9.06 13.67 -11.56
C ASN A 134 9.58 15.02 -12.11
N SER A 135 10.03 15.91 -11.23
CA SER A 135 10.65 17.18 -11.61
C SER A 135 12.12 17.04 -12.05
N GLY A 136 12.74 15.88 -11.82
CA GLY A 136 14.15 15.64 -12.17
C GLY A 136 15.15 16.24 -11.18
N ASP A 137 14.70 16.62 -9.98
CA ASP A 137 15.54 17.19 -8.92
C ASP A 137 16.62 16.20 -8.43
N LEU A 138 16.34 14.90 -8.53
CA LEU A 138 17.31 13.84 -8.24
C LEU A 138 18.18 13.46 -9.44
N GLY A 139 17.92 14.04 -10.62
CA GLY A 139 18.50 13.59 -11.89
C GLY A 139 17.81 12.34 -12.40
N GLU A 140 18.55 11.53 -13.15
CA GLU A 140 18.04 10.24 -13.64
C GLU A 140 18.09 9.22 -12.49
N VAL A 141 16.94 8.66 -12.11
CA VAL A 141 16.87 7.63 -11.07
C VAL A 141 17.48 6.34 -11.61
N ARG A 142 18.47 5.80 -10.89
CA ARG A 142 19.19 4.57 -11.27
C ARG A 142 18.93 3.42 -10.32
N TYR A 143 18.61 3.72 -9.07
CA TYR A 143 18.41 2.69 -8.05
C TYR A 143 17.36 3.11 -7.02
N ILE A 144 16.51 2.17 -6.62
CA ILE A 144 15.55 2.35 -5.53
C ILE A 144 15.72 1.20 -4.55
N HIS A 145 15.65 1.46 -3.25
CA HIS A 145 15.56 0.36 -2.30
C HIS A 145 14.67 0.65 -1.11
N SER A 146 14.02 -0.39 -0.59
CA SER A 146 13.13 -0.30 0.57
C SER A 146 13.50 -1.31 1.64
N HIS A 147 13.50 -0.87 2.90
CA HIS A 147 13.59 -1.72 4.07
C HIS A 147 12.32 -1.60 4.90
N ARG A 148 11.64 -2.72 5.14
CA ARG A 148 10.55 -2.85 6.08
C ARG A 148 10.83 -3.96 7.08
N LEU A 149 11.39 -3.56 8.21
CA LEU A 149 11.94 -4.45 9.21
C LEU A 149 11.26 -4.22 10.56
N GLY A 150 11.13 -5.28 11.35
CA GLY A 150 10.76 -5.20 12.76
C GLY A 150 10.40 -6.57 13.31
N LEU A 151 10.14 -6.63 14.62
CA LEU A 151 9.61 -7.83 15.26
C LEU A 151 8.07 -7.79 15.28
N GLY A 152 7.41 -8.81 14.72
CA GLY A 152 5.96 -8.99 14.82
C GLY A 152 5.23 -9.19 13.48
N LYS A 153 3.88 -9.21 13.53
CA LYS A 153 2.99 -9.64 12.42
C LYS A 153 3.20 -11.11 12.02
N PHE A 154 3.24 -11.99 13.02
CA PHE A 154 3.24 -13.42 12.78
C PHE A 154 1.81 -13.87 12.45
N HIS A 155 1.54 -14.08 11.17
CA HIS A 155 0.31 -14.71 10.71
C HIS A 155 0.63 -16.14 10.24
N THR A 156 -0.34 -17.04 10.40
CA THR A 156 -0.20 -18.45 10.02
C THR A 156 -0.45 -18.69 8.51
N GLU A 157 -0.98 -17.69 7.81
CA GLU A 157 -1.45 -17.81 6.42
C GLU A 157 -0.64 -16.93 5.44
N SER A 158 0.26 -16.07 5.95
CA SER A 158 1.06 -15.15 5.13
C SER A 158 2.49 -15.03 5.66
N ASP A 159 3.43 -14.85 4.73
CA ASP A 159 4.84 -14.65 5.05
C ASP A 159 5.20 -13.15 5.20
N ALA A 160 6.45 -12.89 5.59
CA ALA A 160 6.95 -11.53 5.76
C ALA A 160 6.84 -10.68 4.48
N LEU A 161 7.02 -11.28 3.30
CA LEU A 161 6.94 -10.56 2.04
C LEU A 161 5.51 -10.04 1.82
N TRP A 162 4.52 -10.92 1.91
CA TRP A 162 3.11 -10.59 1.67
C TRP A 162 2.53 -9.63 2.72
N ASP A 163 3.00 -9.72 3.97
CA ASP A 163 2.50 -8.86 5.06
C ASP A 163 3.09 -7.45 5.08
N LEU A 164 4.32 -7.29 4.61
CA LEU A 164 5.11 -6.08 4.77
C LEU A 164 5.26 -5.33 3.45
N ALA A 165 5.62 -6.01 2.37
CA ALA A 165 6.05 -5.38 1.13
C ALA A 165 4.97 -4.69 0.27
N PRO A 166 3.64 -4.98 0.34
CA PRO A 166 2.69 -4.43 -0.63
C PRO A 166 2.73 -2.90 -0.76
N HIS A 167 2.88 -2.17 0.35
CA HIS A 167 2.98 -0.71 0.30
C HIS A 167 4.27 -0.23 -0.34
N ASP A 168 5.39 -0.90 -0.07
CA ASP A 168 6.69 -0.50 -0.61
C ASP A 168 6.77 -0.81 -2.10
N LEU A 169 6.24 -1.95 -2.55
CA LEU A 169 6.11 -2.28 -3.97
C LEU A 169 5.22 -1.27 -4.70
N SER A 170 4.10 -0.88 -4.09
CA SER A 170 3.23 0.17 -4.63
C SER A 170 3.96 1.51 -4.79
N MET A 171 4.76 1.91 -3.79
CA MET A 171 5.57 3.13 -3.86
C MET A 171 6.67 3.02 -4.94
N ILE A 172 7.36 1.88 -5.05
CA ILE A 172 8.38 1.65 -6.06
C ILE A 172 7.78 1.74 -7.46
N LEU A 173 6.66 1.05 -7.72
CA LEU A 173 5.96 1.11 -9.02
C LEU A 173 5.54 2.53 -9.40
N ALA A 174 5.12 3.34 -8.42
CA ALA A 174 4.78 4.73 -8.66
C ALA A 174 5.99 5.60 -9.04
N LEU A 175 7.15 5.35 -8.41
CA LEU A 175 8.40 6.07 -8.69
C LEU A 175 9.02 5.65 -10.02
N THR A 176 8.85 4.38 -10.43
CA THR A 176 9.38 3.88 -11.71
C THR A 176 8.43 4.12 -12.87
N GLY A 177 7.12 4.24 -12.62
CA GLY A 177 6.09 4.43 -13.64
C GLY A 177 5.85 3.22 -14.55
N CYS A 178 6.45 2.07 -14.26
CA CYS A 178 6.32 0.85 -15.05
C CYS A 178 6.56 -0.42 -14.21
N GLU A 179 6.08 -1.57 -14.70
CA GLU A 179 6.34 -2.88 -14.11
C GLU A 179 7.79 -3.34 -14.37
N PRO A 180 8.40 -4.11 -13.44
CA PRO A 180 9.71 -4.70 -13.66
C PRO A 180 9.66 -5.76 -14.76
N SER A 181 10.73 -5.86 -15.56
CA SER A 181 10.92 -6.92 -16.55
C SER A 181 11.45 -8.22 -15.95
N GLU A 182 12.05 -8.16 -14.77
CA GLU A 182 12.57 -9.33 -14.03
C GLU A 182 12.34 -9.13 -12.53
N VAL A 183 11.92 -10.19 -11.85
CA VAL A 183 11.76 -10.25 -10.39
C VAL A 183 12.42 -11.51 -9.87
N ARG A 184 13.22 -11.39 -8.81
CA ARG A 184 13.92 -12.50 -8.16
C ARG A 184 13.78 -12.40 -6.64
N GLY A 185 13.25 -13.45 -6.03
CA GLY A 185 13.10 -13.56 -4.58
C GLY A 185 14.20 -14.39 -3.92
N GLU A 186 14.59 -13.99 -2.72
CA GLU A 186 15.35 -14.77 -1.75
C GLU A 186 14.63 -14.68 -0.40
N GLY A 187 14.75 -15.69 0.44
CA GLY A 187 14.16 -15.65 1.76
C GLY A 187 14.69 -16.72 2.70
N ALA A 188 14.31 -16.62 3.96
CA ALA A 188 14.60 -17.61 4.99
C ALA A 188 13.39 -17.77 5.91
N ALA A 189 13.11 -19.02 6.28
CA ALA A 189 12.14 -19.37 7.31
C ALA A 189 12.88 -19.92 8.54
N ILE A 190 12.58 -19.36 9.70
CA ILE A 190 13.16 -19.67 11.01
C ILE A 190 12.10 -20.31 11.91
N ILE A 191 10.89 -19.77 11.92
CA ILE A 191 9.80 -20.23 12.81
C ILE A 191 9.06 -21.41 12.20
N ASP A 192 8.65 -21.30 10.93
CA ASP A 192 7.85 -22.31 10.23
C ASP A 192 8.27 -22.48 8.75
N GLN A 193 7.31 -22.58 7.82
CA GLN A 193 7.57 -22.70 6.37
C GLN A 193 7.42 -21.40 5.61
N LEU A 194 6.93 -20.36 6.27
CA LEU A 194 6.71 -19.05 5.69
C LEU A 194 7.98 -18.23 5.89
N SER A 195 8.38 -17.50 4.86
CA SER A 195 9.54 -16.62 4.93
C SER A 195 9.39 -15.62 6.09
N ASP A 196 10.29 -15.66 7.06
CA ASP A 196 10.41 -14.66 8.11
C ASP A 196 11.21 -13.44 7.63
N PHE A 197 12.08 -13.69 6.66
CA PHE A 197 12.90 -12.71 5.95
C PHE A 197 12.73 -12.95 4.45
N ALA A 198 12.53 -11.87 3.69
CA ALA A 198 12.47 -11.89 2.24
C ALA A 198 13.25 -10.71 1.65
N HIS A 199 13.97 -10.98 0.57
CA HIS A 199 14.67 -10.01 -0.25
C HIS A 199 14.21 -10.18 -1.69
N VAL A 200 13.61 -9.13 -2.26
CA VAL A 200 13.15 -9.13 -3.65
C VAL A 200 14.00 -8.18 -4.46
N TYR A 201 14.56 -8.66 -5.57
CA TYR A 201 15.31 -7.87 -6.55
C TYR A 201 14.44 -7.68 -7.79
N MET A 202 14.48 -6.47 -8.34
CA MET A 202 13.71 -6.09 -9.52
C MET A 202 14.60 -5.37 -10.53
N THR A 203 14.47 -5.74 -11.80
CA THR A 203 15.08 -5.03 -12.94
C THR A 203 13.97 -4.44 -13.79
N PHE A 204 14.09 -3.16 -14.16
CA PHE A 204 13.12 -2.46 -14.98
C PHE A 204 13.60 -2.31 -16.44
N PRO A 205 12.69 -2.09 -17.41
CA PRO A 205 13.04 -2.03 -18.83
C PRO A 205 14.11 -0.99 -19.20
N ASN A 206 14.20 0.11 -18.45
CA ASN A 206 15.19 1.17 -18.65
C ASN A 206 16.55 0.90 -17.95
N GLY A 207 16.74 -0.28 -17.35
CA GLY A 207 17.95 -0.65 -16.62
C GLY A 207 18.00 -0.16 -15.18
N LEU A 208 16.98 0.56 -14.68
CA LEU A 208 16.83 0.85 -13.25
C LEU A 208 16.76 -0.48 -12.49
N ARG A 209 17.46 -0.53 -11.36
CA ARG A 209 17.40 -1.67 -10.44
C ARG A 209 16.71 -1.26 -9.15
N SER A 210 15.99 -2.20 -8.55
CA SER A 210 15.44 -1.99 -7.22
C SER A 210 15.59 -3.23 -6.38
N HIS A 211 15.67 -3.04 -5.06
CA HIS A 211 15.44 -4.16 -4.14
C HIS A 211 14.57 -3.78 -2.97
N LEU A 212 13.99 -4.79 -2.34
CA LEU A 212 13.17 -4.65 -1.15
C LEU A 212 13.57 -5.72 -0.14
N VAL A 213 13.74 -5.31 1.11
CA VAL A 213 13.95 -6.22 2.24
C VAL A 213 12.75 -6.13 3.17
N ALA A 214 12.09 -7.26 3.40
CA ALA A 214 11.00 -7.42 4.36
C ALA A 214 11.42 -8.43 5.44
N SER A 215 11.30 -8.05 6.71
CA SER A 215 11.60 -8.96 7.82
C SER A 215 10.64 -8.75 8.97
N ARG A 216 10.05 -9.86 9.44
CA ARG A 216 9.28 -9.94 10.70
C ARG A 216 10.12 -10.39 11.89
N LEU A 217 11.41 -10.67 11.66
CA LEU A 217 12.41 -11.03 12.65
C LEU A 217 13.60 -10.06 12.56
N ASN A 218 13.41 -8.85 13.07
CA ASN A 218 14.48 -7.86 13.18
C ASN A 218 14.43 -7.13 14.54
N PRO A 219 15.58 -6.93 15.23
CA PRO A 219 15.60 -6.37 16.59
C PRO A 219 15.24 -4.88 16.66
N TYR A 220 15.29 -4.17 15.54
CA TYR A 220 14.88 -2.78 15.42
C TYR A 220 13.82 -2.63 14.33
N ARG A 221 13.04 -1.54 14.42
CA ARG A 221 12.06 -1.18 13.39
C ARG A 221 12.71 -0.25 12.38
N GLU A 222 12.56 -0.57 11.10
CA GLU A 222 12.97 0.28 9.98
C GLU A 222 11.84 0.30 8.94
N ARG A 223 11.53 1.49 8.42
CA ARG A 223 10.53 1.69 7.36
C ARG A 223 11.03 2.79 6.44
N ARG A 224 11.95 2.42 5.55
CA ARG A 224 12.74 3.38 4.79
C ARG A 224 12.68 3.04 3.31
N LEU A 225 12.40 4.05 2.49
CA LEU A 225 12.47 4.00 1.03
C LEU A 225 13.51 5.02 0.56
N THR A 226 14.51 4.55 -0.16
CA THR A 226 15.59 5.38 -0.70
C THR A 226 15.55 5.38 -2.22
N VAL A 227 15.67 6.56 -2.81
CA VAL A 227 15.76 6.78 -4.25
C VAL A 227 17.12 7.39 -4.56
N VAL A 228 17.89 6.76 -5.43
CA VAL A 228 19.24 7.19 -5.83
C VAL A 228 19.19 7.62 -7.29
N GLY A 229 19.36 8.93 -7.50
CA GLY A 229 19.51 9.52 -8.83
C GLY A 229 20.92 10.03 -9.09
N THR A 230 21.16 10.48 -10.32
CA THR A 230 22.48 10.95 -10.76
C THR A 230 22.93 12.29 -10.16
N LYS A 231 22.00 13.06 -9.56
CA LYS A 231 22.31 14.37 -8.93
C LYS A 231 22.15 14.37 -7.42
N ALA A 232 21.23 13.56 -6.90
CA ALA A 232 20.93 13.50 -5.48
C ALA A 232 20.29 12.15 -5.10
N MET A 233 20.28 11.89 -3.81
CA MET A 233 19.58 10.77 -3.19
C MET A 233 18.47 11.32 -2.30
N ALA A 234 17.35 10.63 -2.20
CA ALA A 234 16.28 11.00 -1.29
C ALA A 234 15.85 9.81 -0.46
N VAL A 235 15.54 10.06 0.81
CA VAL A 235 15.15 9.03 1.78
C VAL A 235 13.81 9.45 2.40
N PHE A 236 12.79 8.64 2.17
CA PHE A 236 11.55 8.66 2.95
C PHE A 236 11.67 7.67 4.11
N ASP A 237 11.65 8.18 5.35
CA ASP A 237 11.74 7.38 6.57
C ASP A 237 10.47 7.54 7.41
N ASP A 238 9.64 6.49 7.46
CA ASP A 238 8.37 6.49 8.17
C ASP A 238 8.53 6.33 9.69
N VAL A 239 9.73 6.07 10.23
CA VAL A 239 9.96 6.03 11.68
C VAL A 239 10.52 7.33 12.28
N GLU A 240 11.07 8.21 11.45
CA GLU A 240 11.57 9.52 11.89
C GLU A 240 10.46 10.46 12.39
N PRO A 241 10.78 11.47 13.23
CA PRO A 241 9.88 12.59 13.51
C PRO A 241 9.40 13.28 12.24
N TRP A 242 8.29 14.03 12.34
CA TRP A 242 7.60 14.56 11.16
C TRP A 242 8.49 15.46 10.30
N GLU A 243 9.27 16.32 10.94
CA GLU A 243 10.21 17.26 10.34
C GLU A 243 11.42 16.57 9.68
N ARG A 244 11.60 15.25 9.89
CA ARG A 244 12.69 14.45 9.33
C ARG A 244 12.23 13.32 8.42
N LYS A 245 10.94 13.24 8.06
CA LYS A 245 10.37 12.17 7.21
C LYS A 245 11.00 12.09 5.82
N LEU A 246 11.43 13.22 5.25
CA LEU A 246 12.01 13.27 3.90
C LEU A 246 13.34 14.01 3.93
N ALA A 247 14.43 13.30 3.64
CA ALA A 247 15.77 13.86 3.54
C ALA A 247 16.27 13.79 2.09
N VAL A 248 16.95 14.83 1.63
CA VAL A 248 17.63 14.87 0.32
C VAL A 248 19.12 15.08 0.55
N TYR A 249 19.93 14.21 -0.05
CA TYR A 249 21.39 14.23 0.01
C TYR A 249 21.92 14.58 -1.37
N ARG A 250 22.55 15.75 -1.50
CA ARG A 250 23.22 16.17 -2.73
C ARG A 250 24.67 15.73 -2.69
N PHE A 251 25.20 15.36 -3.85
CA PHE A 251 26.56 14.87 -3.95
C PHE A 251 27.16 15.25 -5.30
N SER A 252 28.48 15.16 -5.39
CA SER A 252 29.22 15.26 -6.64
C SER A 252 30.36 14.26 -6.65
N VAL A 253 30.59 13.60 -7.77
CA VAL A 253 31.71 12.68 -7.97
C VAL A 253 32.42 13.10 -9.25
N TRP A 254 33.75 13.24 -9.19
CA TRP A 254 34.56 13.65 -10.34
C TRP A 254 35.91 12.93 -10.30
N GLN A 255 36.68 13.06 -11.39
CA GLN A 255 38.06 12.60 -11.45
C GLN A 255 39.01 13.78 -11.26
N ASP A 256 39.99 13.62 -10.36
CA ASP A 256 41.10 14.54 -10.16
C ASP A 256 42.42 13.75 -10.28
N ASN A 257 43.26 14.13 -11.25
CA ASN A 257 44.53 13.45 -11.56
C ASN A 257 44.44 11.91 -11.70
N GLY A 258 43.36 11.42 -12.33
CA GLY A 258 43.13 9.98 -12.55
C GLY A 258 42.63 9.23 -11.31
N GLN A 259 42.33 9.93 -10.21
CA GLN A 259 41.69 9.38 -9.01
C GLN A 259 40.25 9.87 -8.88
N TRP A 260 39.38 9.06 -8.30
CA TRP A 260 38.01 9.46 -8.00
C TRP A 260 37.98 10.31 -6.72
N ALA A 261 37.30 11.45 -6.79
CA ALA A 261 37.01 12.34 -5.67
C ALA A 261 35.50 12.58 -5.57
N PHE A 262 35.02 12.94 -4.37
CA PHE A 262 33.60 13.19 -4.14
C PHE A 262 33.35 14.22 -3.04
N THR A 263 32.18 14.84 -3.07
CA THR A 263 31.56 15.55 -1.95
C THR A 263 30.17 14.98 -1.70
N ALA A 264 29.74 15.01 -0.44
CA ALA A 264 28.37 14.73 -0.04
C ALA A 264 27.97 15.79 0.97
N ASP A 265 26.83 16.44 0.71
CA ASP A 265 26.28 17.44 1.61
C ASP A 265 25.57 16.76 2.78
N GLU A 266 25.43 17.46 3.90
CA GLU A 266 24.50 17.07 4.97
C GLU A 266 23.06 17.00 4.41
N PRO A 267 22.18 16.16 4.99
CA PRO A 267 20.81 16.04 4.48
C PRO A 267 20.03 17.35 4.61
N ASP A 268 19.45 17.77 3.49
CA ASP A 268 18.39 18.76 3.46
C ASP A 268 17.07 18.08 3.81
N TYR A 269 16.50 18.38 4.98
CA TYR A 269 15.16 17.91 5.35
C TYR A 269 14.08 18.74 4.66
N ILE A 270 13.29 18.10 3.80
CA ILE A 270 12.26 18.77 3.02
C ILE A 270 10.98 18.88 3.85
N PRO A 271 10.48 20.10 4.13
CA PRO A 271 9.24 20.27 4.88
C PRO A 271 8.06 19.65 4.12
N VAL A 272 7.26 18.85 4.82
CA VAL A 272 6.09 18.18 4.27
C VAL A 272 4.88 18.45 5.16
N LYS A 273 3.73 18.73 4.53
CA LYS A 273 2.50 19.06 5.26
C LYS A 273 2.08 17.89 6.16
N GLU A 274 1.79 18.17 7.42
CA GLU A 274 1.18 17.19 8.34
C GLU A 274 -0.18 16.69 7.84
N GLY A 275 -0.39 15.38 7.92
CA GLY A 275 -1.65 14.77 7.54
C GLY A 275 -1.60 13.25 7.63
N LEU A 276 -2.62 12.66 8.25
CA LEU A 276 -2.74 11.22 8.36
C LEU A 276 -2.96 10.62 6.96
N PRO A 277 -2.12 9.67 6.51
CA PRO A 277 -2.24 9.06 5.19
C PRO A 277 -3.62 8.45 4.93
N LEU A 278 -4.23 7.80 5.93
CA LEU A 278 -5.56 7.21 5.81
C LEU A 278 -6.67 8.26 5.55
N THR A 279 -6.60 9.42 6.20
CA THR A 279 -7.55 10.50 5.95
C THR A 279 -7.45 11.00 4.52
N ARG A 280 -6.22 11.11 3.99
CA ARG A 280 -5.94 11.54 2.62
C ARG A 280 -6.39 10.50 1.60
N GLU A 281 -6.16 9.23 1.88
CA GLU A 281 -6.64 8.10 1.08
C GLU A 281 -8.18 8.11 0.96
N LEU A 282 -8.89 8.24 2.07
CA LEU A 282 -10.35 8.25 2.06
C LEU A 282 -10.92 9.53 1.42
N GLN A 283 -10.29 10.69 1.60
CA GLN A 283 -10.64 11.90 0.87
C GLN A 283 -10.49 11.71 -0.65
N HIS A 284 -9.40 11.07 -1.08
CA HIS A 284 -9.17 10.74 -2.49
C HIS A 284 -10.23 9.76 -3.01
N PHE A 285 -10.59 8.74 -2.23
CA PHE A 285 -11.66 7.80 -2.60
C PHE A 285 -13.01 8.49 -2.79
N LEU A 286 -13.41 9.36 -1.84
CA LEU A 286 -14.64 10.14 -1.93
C LEU A 286 -14.62 11.06 -3.15
N HIS A 287 -13.51 11.74 -3.41
CA HIS A 287 -13.32 12.57 -4.61
C HIS A 287 -13.50 11.77 -5.89
N CYS A 288 -12.86 10.59 -6.02
CA CYS A 288 -13.03 9.70 -7.17
C CYS A 288 -14.49 9.25 -7.38
N ILE A 289 -15.24 9.00 -6.30
CA ILE A 289 -16.67 8.67 -6.41
C ILE A 289 -17.48 9.85 -6.96
N GLU A 290 -17.17 11.07 -6.55
CA GLU A 290 -17.87 12.28 -6.98
C GLU A 290 -17.52 12.65 -8.43
N THR A 291 -16.24 12.62 -8.79
CA THR A 291 -15.73 13.10 -10.09
C THR A 291 -15.66 12.01 -11.15
N ARG A 292 -15.70 10.75 -10.74
CA ARG A 292 -15.43 9.57 -11.58
C ARG A 292 -14.01 9.54 -12.15
N GLU A 293 -13.09 10.27 -11.53
CA GLU A 293 -11.66 10.18 -11.82
C GLU A 293 -11.09 8.83 -11.36
N GLU A 294 -10.10 8.32 -12.11
CA GLU A 294 -9.44 7.08 -11.78
C GLU A 294 -8.61 7.21 -10.48
N PRO A 295 -8.73 6.25 -9.53
CA PRO A 295 -7.95 6.28 -8.31
C PRO A 295 -6.44 6.19 -8.56
N ARG A 296 -5.65 6.88 -7.71
CA ARG A 296 -4.18 6.79 -7.73
C ARG A 296 -3.67 5.36 -7.49
N THR A 297 -4.38 4.61 -6.64
CA THR A 297 -4.12 3.22 -6.28
C THR A 297 -5.21 2.33 -6.87
N ASN A 298 -5.27 2.29 -8.20
CA ASN A 298 -6.26 1.52 -8.94
C ASN A 298 -5.96 0.02 -8.91
N GLY A 299 -6.89 -0.77 -9.46
CA GLY A 299 -6.76 -2.22 -9.53
C GLY A 299 -5.57 -2.71 -10.38
N ALA A 300 -5.23 -2.01 -11.47
CA ALA A 300 -4.15 -2.39 -12.35
C ALA A 300 -2.78 -2.35 -11.64
N GLU A 301 -2.54 -1.28 -10.86
CA GLU A 301 -1.34 -1.15 -10.04
C GLU A 301 -1.27 -2.22 -8.93
N ALA A 302 -2.40 -2.52 -8.28
CA ALA A 302 -2.45 -3.57 -7.28
C ALA A 302 -2.22 -4.99 -7.85
N ILE A 303 -2.67 -5.26 -9.09
CA ILE A 303 -2.33 -6.49 -9.82
C ILE A 303 -0.82 -6.57 -10.08
N ALA A 304 -0.18 -5.46 -10.46
CA ALA A 304 1.27 -5.42 -10.65
C ALA A 304 2.03 -5.70 -9.34
N VAL A 305 1.59 -5.12 -8.21
CA VAL A 305 2.12 -5.46 -6.88
C VAL A 305 2.00 -6.95 -6.61
N LEU A 306 0.84 -7.55 -6.91
CA LEU A 306 0.57 -8.96 -6.65
C LEU A 306 1.42 -9.89 -7.52
N LYS A 307 1.67 -9.53 -8.79
CA LYS A 307 2.60 -10.25 -9.67
C LYS A 307 4.02 -10.25 -9.11
N ILE A 308 4.48 -9.12 -8.57
CA ILE A 308 5.80 -9.01 -7.95
C ILE A 308 5.88 -9.85 -6.66
N LEU A 309 4.86 -9.78 -5.80
CA LEU A 309 4.79 -10.62 -4.60
C LEU A 309 4.85 -12.11 -4.95
N THR A 310 4.08 -12.52 -5.95
CA THR A 310 4.04 -13.91 -6.42
C THR A 310 5.39 -14.35 -6.97
N ALA A 311 6.02 -13.54 -7.84
CA ALA A 311 7.32 -13.85 -8.43
C ALA A 311 8.48 -13.79 -7.42
N GLY A 312 8.37 -12.94 -6.39
CA GLY A 312 9.35 -12.80 -5.31
C GLY A 312 9.18 -13.81 -4.16
N SER A 313 8.10 -14.60 -4.16
CA SER A 313 7.85 -15.60 -3.12
C SER A 313 8.79 -16.79 -3.26
N VAL A 314 9.25 -17.31 -2.13
CA VAL A 314 10.13 -18.48 -2.05
C VAL A 314 9.49 -19.51 -1.13
N SER A 315 9.50 -20.77 -1.55
CA SER A 315 8.97 -21.89 -0.76
C SER A 315 10.09 -22.51 0.09
N HIS A 316 9.81 -22.76 1.37
CA HIS A 316 10.74 -23.44 2.28
C HIS A 316 10.28 -24.87 2.58
N THR A 317 11.23 -25.79 2.72
CA THR A 317 10.95 -27.16 3.17
C THR A 317 11.05 -27.25 4.69
N LYS A 318 10.17 -28.05 5.31
CA LYS A 318 10.08 -28.14 6.76
C LYS A 318 11.41 -28.49 7.41
N PRO A 319 11.94 -27.65 8.34
CA PRO A 319 13.09 -28.05 9.14
C PRO A 319 12.75 -29.38 9.81
N LYS A 320 13.61 -30.39 9.62
CA LYS A 320 13.52 -31.61 10.41
C LYS A 320 13.82 -31.22 11.85
N SER A 321 12.84 -31.44 12.74
CA SER A 321 12.97 -31.30 14.19
C SER A 321 14.11 -32.13 14.75
#